data_AF-A0A412ZFJ2-F1
#
_entry.id   AF-A0A412ZFJ2-F1
#
_cell.length_a   1.000
_cell.length_b   1.000
_cell.length_c   1.000
_cell.angle_alpha   90.00
_cell.angle_beta   90.00
_cell.angle_gamma   90.00
#
_symmetry.space_group_name_H-M   'P 1'
#
loop_
_entity.id
_entity.type
_entity.pdbx_description
1 polymer ?
#
loop_
_entity_poly.entity_id
_entity_poly.type
_entity_poly.pdbx_seq_one_letter_code
_entity_poly.pdbx_strand_id
1 'polypeptide(L)' 'MIKVIRLNGEILYLNLFQIEYMESIPETKIKMMNGNYYLVKDTVDSIIKQEAGFLNNCISFEDKSK' A
#
# COMPACT_ATOMS: atom_id res chain seq x y z
N MET A 1 -0.89 7.41 -2.34
CA MET A 1 -1.56 6.77 -1.20
C MET A 1 -2.06 5.41 -1.66
N ILE A 2 -1.88 4.36 -0.86
CA ILE A 2 -2.48 3.04 -1.09
C ILE A 2 -3.75 2.89 -0.25
N LYS A 3 -4.72 2.11 -0.72
CA LYS A 3 -5.97 1.85 0.00
C LYS A 3 -5.94 0.43 0.55
N VAL A 4 -6.20 0.31 1.86
CA VAL A 4 -6.28 -0.99 2.54
C VAL A 4 -7.51 -1.04 3.43
N ILE A 5 -7.94 -2.25 3.77
CA ILE A 5 -9.10 -2.53 4.61
C ILE A 5 -8.62 -3.16 5.90
N ARG A 6 -8.86 -2.47 7.03
CA ARG A 6 -8.57 -3.01 8.37
C ARG A 6 -9.41 -4.25 8.66
N LEU A 7 -9.03 -5.01 9.68
CA LEU A 7 -9.79 -6.20 10.09
C LEU A 7 -11.24 -5.89 10.50
N ASN A 8 -11.48 -4.70 11.07
CA ASN A 8 -12.82 -4.20 11.40
C ASN A 8 -13.64 -3.72 10.18
N GLY A 9 -13.08 -3.75 8.97
CA GLY A 9 -13.73 -3.32 7.73
C GLY A 9 -13.57 -1.84 7.38
N GLU A 10 -12.93 -1.04 8.24
CA GLU A 10 -12.66 0.37 7.94
C GLU A 10 -11.62 0.52 6.83
N ILE A 11 -11.83 1.51 5.97
CA ILE A 11 -10.87 1.90 4.94
C ILE A 11 -9.78 2.76 5.57
N LEU A 12 -8.53 2.41 5.31
CA LEU A 12 -7.36 3.20 5.67
C LEU A 12 -6.56 3.54 4.39
N TYR A 13 -6.15 4.80 4.28
CA TYR A 13 -5.23 5.23 3.24
C TYR A 13 -3.84 5.44 3.84
N LEU A 14 -2.84 4.76 3.30
CA LEU A 14 -1.47 4.83 3.79
C LEU A 14 -0.54 5.52 2.79
N ASN A 15 0.42 6.27 3.32
CA ASN A 15 1.52 6.78 2.51
C ASN A 15 2.51 5.64 2.25
N LEU A 16 2.65 5.26 0.98
CA LEU A 16 3.58 4.25 0.50
C LEU A 16 5.00 4.50 1.01
N PHE A 17 5.48 5.74 0.90
CA PHE A 17 6.86 6.10 1.21
C PHE A 17 7.21 6.04 2.71
N GLN A 18 6.23 5.74 3.58
CA GLN A 18 6.44 5.61 5.02
C GLN A 18 6.25 4.18 5.52
N ILE A 19 5.98 3.23 4.62
CA ILE A 19 5.97 1.81 4.96
C ILE A 19 7.41 1.36 5.12
N GLU A 20 7.70 0.75 6.26
CA GLU A 20 9.00 0.18 6.58
C GLU A 20 9.12 -1.24 6.02
N TYR A 21 8.11 -2.08 6.29
CA TYR A 21 8.00 -3.41 5.72
C TYR A 21 6.56 -3.92 5.79
N MET A 22 6.26 -4.96 5.01
CA MET A 22 5.04 -5.74 5.09
C MET A 22 5.39 -7.22 5.28
N GLU A 23 4.65 -7.92 6.12
CA GLU A 23 4.80 -9.36 6.33
C GLU A 23 3.44 -10.05 6.35
N SER A 24 3.36 -11.25 5.76
CA SER A 24 2.18 -12.11 5.89
C SER A 24 2.36 -12.99 7.12
N ILE A 25 1.45 -12.84 8.07
CA ILE A 25 1.25 -13.76 9.19
C ILE A 25 -0.05 -14.55 8.88
N PRO A 26 -1.09 -14.66 9.75
CA PRO A 26 -2.43 -14.99 9.28
C PRO A 26 -3.07 -13.87 8.43
N GLU A 27 -2.94 -12.61 8.87
CA GLU A 27 -3.29 -11.41 8.11
C GLU A 27 -2.03 -10.67 7.63
N THR A 28 -2.19 -9.62 6.83
CA THR A 28 -1.05 -8.77 6.45
C THR A 28 -0.79 -7.72 7.50
N LYS A 29 0.45 -7.68 8.01
CA LYS A 29 0.93 -6.62 8.88
C LYS A 29 1.74 -5.62 8.07
N ILE A 30 1.36 -4.35 8.15
CA ILE A 30 2.08 -3.22 7.56
C ILE A 30 2.76 -2.47 8.69
N LYS A 31 4.10 -2.49 8.73
CA LYS A 31 4.88 -1.71 9.69
C LYS A 31 5.24 -0.36 9.07
N MET A 32 5.03 0.72 9.82
CA MET A 32 5.38 2.08 9.43
C MET A 32 6.70 2.50 10.08
N MET A 33 7.45 3.38 9.42
CA MET A 33 8.75 3.89 9.90
C MET A 33 8.70 4.61 11.25
N ASN A 34 7.52 5.07 11.68
CA ASN A 34 7.33 5.71 12.99
C ASN A 34 7.09 4.71 14.13
N GLY A 35 7.20 3.41 13.87
CA GLY A 35 6.99 2.35 14.85
C GLY A 35 5.54 1.85 14.95
N ASN A 36 4.55 2.55 14.37
CA ASN A 36 3.18 2.06 14.32
C ASN A 36 3.03 0.90 13.32
N TYR A 37 1.98 0.10 13.47
CA TYR A 37 1.63 -0.93 12.50
C TYR A 37 0.11 -1.04 12.33
N TYR A 38 -0.30 -1.64 11.22
CA TYR A 38 -1.69 -1.93 10.91
C TYR A 38 -1.85 -3.37 10.46
N LEU A 39 -2.93 -4.03 10.91
CA LEU A 39 -3.35 -5.33 10.41
C LEU A 39 -4.50 -5.13 9.42
N VAL A 40 -4.36 -5.71 8.23
CA VAL A 40 -5.29 -5.50 7.11
C VAL A 40 -5.72 -6.83 6.48
N LYS A 41 -6.89 -6.81 5.85
CA LYS A 41 -7.45 -7.95 5.11
C LYS A 41 -6.80 -8.14 3.74
N ASP A 42 -6.21 -7.08 3.19
CA ASP A 42 -5.49 -7.13 1.93
C ASP A 42 -4.26 -8.04 2.03
N THR A 43 -3.98 -8.78 0.96
CA THR A 43 -2.74 -9.56 0.85
C THR A 43 -1.56 -8.65 0.51
N VAL A 44 -0.35 -9.08 0.85
CA VAL A 44 0.89 -8.40 0.46
C VAL A 44 0.93 -8.15 -1.06
N ASP A 45 0.58 -9.15 -1.87
CA ASP A 45 0.56 -9.03 -3.34
C ASP A 45 -0.43 -7.97 -3.85
N SER A 46 -1.62 -7.89 -3.23
CA SER A 46 -2.61 -6.87 -3.57
C SER A 46 -2.05 -5.48 -3.30
N ILE A 47 -1.37 -5.30 -2.18
CA ILE A 47 -0.75 -4.03 -1.81
C ILE A 47 0.37 -3.69 -2.79
N ILE A 48 1.32 -4.60 -3.05
CA ILE A 48 2.42 -4.40 -4.01
C ILE A 48 1.88 -3.98 -5.38
N LYS A 49 0.79 -4.59 -5.85
CA LYS A 49 0.15 -4.20 -7.11
C LYS A 49 -0.36 -2.75 -7.08
N GLN A 50 -0.93 -2.30 -5.97
CA GLN A 50 -1.33 -0.90 -5.79
C GLN A 50 -0.10 0.03 -5.79
N GLU A 51 0.98 -0.35 -5.12
CA GLU A 51 2.22 0.43 -5.07
C GLU A 51 2.85 0.60 -6.46
N ALA A 52 2.96 -0.49 -7.22
CA ALA A 52 3.45 -0.47 -8.59
C ALA A 52 2.56 0.40 -9.49
N GLY A 53 1.24 0.31 -9.35
CA GLY A 53 0.29 1.16 -10.06
C GLY A 53 0.47 2.65 -9.73
N PHE A 54 0.66 2.97 -8.45
CA PHE A 54 0.93 4.35 -8.02
C PHE A 54 2.24 4.87 -8.61
N LEU A 55 3.34 4.10 -8.52
CA LEU A 55 4.64 4.51 -9.06
C LEU A 55 4.61 4.68 -10.59
N ASN A 56 3.97 3.75 -11.30
CA ASN A 56 3.81 3.86 -12.76
C ASN A 56 3.08 5.15 -13.13
N ASN A 57 2.01 5.50 -12.41
CA ASN A 57 1.25 6.73 -12.68
C ASN A 57 2.03 8.01 -12.31
N CYS A 58 3.00 7.93 -11.39
CA CYS A 58 3.85 9.07 -11.04
C CYS A 58 5.00 9.28 -12.03
N ILE A 59 5.52 8.21 -12.64
CA ILE A 59 6.72 8.25 -13.49
C ILE A 59 6.35 8.29 -14.98
N SER A 60 5.19 7.76 -15.36
CA SER A 60 4.71 7.82 -16.74
C SER A 60 4.27 9.24 -17.06
N PHE A 61 5.14 9.97 -17.74
CA PHE A 61 4.71 11.12 -18.53
C PHE A 61 3.91 10.54 -19.69
N GLU A 62 2.60 10.80 -19.73
CA GLU A 62 1.86 10.61 -20.98
C GLU A 62 2.59 11.43 -22.04
N ASP A 63 3.24 10.75 -23.00
CA ASP A 63 3.72 11.41 -24.20
C ASP A 63 2.49 12.03 -24.87
N LYS A 64 2.28 13.33 -24.63
CA LYS A 64 1.30 14.16 -25.34
C LYS A 64 1.78 14.44 -26.77
N SER A 65 2.31 13.41 -27.42
CA SER A 65 2.66 13.36 -28.83
C SER A 65 1.52 12.68 -29.57
N LYS A 66 0.39 13.36 -29.68
CA LYS A 66 -0.60 13.17 -30.74
C LYS A 66 -1.17 14.52 -31.16
#